data_AF-A0A7C1C136-F1
#
_entry.id   AF-A0A7C1C136-F1
#
_cell.length_a   1.000
_cell.length_b   1.000
_cell.length_c   1.000
_cell.angle_alpha   90.00
_cell.angle_beta   90.00
_cell.angle_gamma   90.00
#
_symmetry.space_group_name_H-M   'P 1'
#
loop_
_entity.id
_entity.type
_entity.pdbx_description
1 polymer ?
#
loop_
_entity_poly.entity_id
_entity_poly.type
_entity_poly.pdbx_seq_one_letter_code
_entity_poly.pdbx_strand_id
1 'polypeptide(L)'
;MPTIAIIGAGIAVTVMTLKSVPYIKFSYPSAKVSAIGNPFINRKELHQLIESKSVSSFKNAVNAYRDYSLEGEKAKDIHVSLDQHLIQAIDMVKRDSP
;
A
#
# COMPACT_ATOMS: atom_id res chain seq x y z
N MET A 1 -32.23 -37.58 17.87
CA MET A 1 -32.34 -36.15 17.52
C MET A 1 -31.10 -35.29 17.83
N PRO A 2 -30.22 -35.56 18.82
CA PRO A 2 -29.09 -34.64 19.11
C PRO A 2 -27.93 -34.70 18.09
N THR A 3 -27.71 -35.86 17.45
CA THR A 3 -26.60 -36.06 16.49
C THR A 3 -26.70 -35.20 15.24
N ILE A 4 -27.91 -34.99 14.70
CA ILE A 4 -28.12 -34.18 13.49
C ILE A 4 -27.87 -32.69 13.79
N ALA A 5 -28.25 -32.22 14.99
CA ALA A 5 -28.03 -30.83 15.42
C ALA A 5 -26.54 -30.51 15.63
N ILE A 6 -25.76 -31.46 16.19
CA ILE A 6 -24.31 -31.32 16.39
C ILE A 6 -23.58 -31.27 15.04
N ILE A 7 -23.98 -32.12 14.09
CA ILE A 7 -23.42 -32.14 12.72
C ILE A 7 -23.76 -30.82 12.00
N GLY A 8 -25.01 -30.35 12.10
CA GLY A 8 -25.44 -29.07 11.51
C GLY A 8 -24.69 -27.87 12.08
N ALA A 9 -24.46 -27.84 13.40
CA ALA A 9 -23.67 -26.79 14.06
C ALA A 9 -22.19 -26.81 13.63
N GLY A 10 -21.58 -28.00 13.51
CA GLY A 10 -20.20 -28.14 13.04
C GLY A 10 -19.99 -27.67 11.60
N ILE A 11 -20.95 -27.97 10.71
CA ILE A 11 -20.93 -27.50 9.32
C ILE A 11 -21.08 -25.97 9.27
N ALA A 12 -22.00 -25.40 10.06
CA ALA A 12 -22.23 -23.95 10.11
C ALA A 12 -20.97 -23.19 10.57
N VAL A 13 -20.29 -23.66 11.62
CA VAL A 13 -19.03 -23.06 12.10
C VAL A 13 -17.95 -23.14 11.04
N THR A 14 -17.81 -24.28 10.35
CA THR A 14 -16.81 -24.47 9.29
C THR A 14 -17.06 -23.57 8.08
N VAL A 15 -18.32 -23.37 7.69
CA VAL A 15 -18.69 -22.47 6.59
C VAL A 15 -18.44 -21.00 6.97
N MET A 16 -18.71 -20.63 8.22
CA MET A 16 -18.41 -19.28 8.71
C MET A 16 -16.90 -19.02 8.73
N THR A 17 -16.09 -19.92 9.27
CA THR A 17 -14.62 -19.74 9.31
C THR A 17 -14.02 -19.69 7.90
N LEU A 18 -14.46 -20.54 6.99
CA LEU A 18 -14.00 -20.52 5.59
C LEU A 18 -14.36 -19.22 4.85
N LYS A 19 -15.49 -18.59 5.16
CA LYS A 19 -15.86 -17.28 4.59
C LYS A 19 -15.12 -16.11 5.24
N SER A 20 -14.84 -16.19 6.54
CA SER A 20 -14.21 -15.10 7.30
C SER A 20 -12.68 -15.04 7.10
N VAL A 21 -12.00 -16.19 7.01
CA VAL A 21 -10.54 -16.26 6.87
C VAL A 21 -9.99 -15.49 5.65
N PRO A 22 -10.50 -15.67 4.42
CA PRO A 22 -10.02 -14.90 3.27
C PRO A 22 -10.34 -13.41 3.41
N TYR A 23 -11.51 -13.06 3.95
CA TYR A 23 -11.86 -11.66 4.17
C TYR A 23 -10.86 -10.97 5.12
N ILE A 24 -10.50 -11.61 6.23
CA ILE A 24 -9.52 -11.08 7.18
C ILE A 24 -8.12 -11.05 6.57
N LYS A 25 -7.74 -12.11 5.84
CA LYS A 25 -6.43 -12.25 5.20
C LYS A 25 -6.13 -11.17 4.17
N PHE A 26 -7.12 -10.70 3.40
CA PHE A 26 -6.94 -9.62 2.43
C PHE A 26 -7.29 -8.24 2.98
N SER A 27 -8.23 -8.13 3.93
CA SER A 27 -8.64 -6.84 4.50
C SER A 27 -7.50 -6.14 5.23
N TYR A 28 -6.65 -6.86 5.98
CA TYR A 28 -5.55 -6.25 6.71
C TYR A 28 -4.44 -5.68 5.80
N PRO A 29 -3.88 -6.44 4.83
CA PRO A 29 -2.93 -5.90 3.86
C PRO A 29 -3.52 -4.75 3.04
N SER A 30 -4.77 -4.86 2.60
CA SER A 30 -5.44 -3.78 1.87
C SER A 30 -5.58 -2.51 2.71
N ALA A 31 -6.03 -2.62 3.96
CA ALA A 31 -6.14 -1.48 4.86
C ALA A 31 -4.78 -0.84 5.14
N LYS A 32 -3.72 -1.65 5.31
CA LYS A 32 -2.35 -1.16 5.49
C LYS A 32 -1.87 -0.34 4.29
N VAL A 33 -2.08 -0.85 3.06
CA VAL A 33 -1.72 -0.14 1.82
C VAL A 33 -2.53 1.15 1.66
N SER A 34 -3.83 1.12 1.95
CA SER A 34 -4.67 2.31 1.92
C SER A 34 -4.26 3.35 2.96
N ALA A 35 -3.77 2.93 4.14
CA ALA A 35 -3.28 3.83 5.19
C ALA A 35 -1.92 4.47 4.85
N ILE A 36 -1.05 3.76 4.12
CA ILE A 36 0.17 4.35 3.54
C ILE A 36 -0.20 5.39 2.49
N GLY A 37 -1.08 5.02 1.55
CA GLY A 37 -1.61 5.92 0.53
C GLY A 37 -0.54 6.49 -0.41
N ASN A 38 -0.92 7.46 -1.23
CA ASN A 38 0.02 8.28 -2.01
C ASN A 38 -0.43 9.75 -1.94
N PRO A 39 0.37 10.65 -1.34
CA PRO A 39 0.02 12.07 -1.21
C PRO A 39 -0.29 12.71 -2.57
N PHE A 40 0.45 12.33 -3.61
CA PHE A 40 0.37 12.90 -4.94
C PHE A 40 -0.84 12.45 -5.77
N ILE A 41 -1.74 11.64 -5.20
CA ILE A 41 -3.09 11.44 -5.76
C ILE A 41 -3.93 12.73 -5.60
N ASN A 42 -3.62 13.56 -4.59
CA ASN A 42 -4.30 14.82 -4.39
C ASN A 42 -3.85 15.86 -5.44
N ARG A 43 -4.83 16.44 -6.14
CA ARG A 43 -4.64 17.49 -7.16
C ARG A 43 -3.79 18.66 -6.68
N LYS A 44 -3.96 19.07 -5.42
CA LYS A 44 -3.22 20.20 -4.84
C LYS A 44 -1.72 19.92 -4.75
N GLU A 45 -1.38 18.76 -4.20
CA GLU A 45 0.02 18.34 -4.00
C GLU A 45 0.69 18.04 -5.34
N LEU A 46 -0.05 17.45 -6.28
CA LEU A 46 0.41 17.24 -7.65
C LEU A 46 0.69 18.55 -8.39
N HIS A 47 -0.19 19.56 -8.27
CA HIS A 47 0.02 20.87 -8.90
C HIS A 47 1.29 21.55 -8.38
N GLN A 48 1.51 21.49 -7.06
CA GLN A 48 2.71 22.07 -6.44
C GLN A 48 4.01 21.45 -6.98
N LEU A 49 4.00 20.15 -7.31
CA LEU A 49 5.13 19.48 -7.94
C LEU A 49 5.32 19.89 -9.40
N ILE A 50 4.23 20.05 -10.15
CA ILE A 50 4.29 20.47 -11.57
C ILE A 50 4.82 21.91 -11.70
N GLU A 51 4.55 22.76 -10.72
CA GLU A 51 5.04 24.15 -10.66
C GLU A 51 6.54 24.25 -10.29
N SER A 52 7.19 23.13 -9.97
CA SER A 52 8.62 23.13 -9.62
C SER A 52 9.49 23.54 -10.83
N LYS A 53 10.31 24.57 -10.63
CA LYS A 53 11.13 25.18 -11.70
C LYS A 53 12.48 24.49 -11.91
N SER A 54 12.85 23.57 -11.03
CA SER A 54 14.12 22.84 -11.10
C SER A 54 13.98 21.43 -10.55
N VAL A 55 14.84 20.54 -11.05
CA VAL A 55 14.99 19.16 -10.59
C VAL A 55 15.28 19.09 -9.08
N SER A 56 16.07 20.04 -8.56
CA SER A 56 16.32 20.16 -7.11
C SER A 56 15.09 20.57 -6.31
N SER A 57 14.27 21.49 -6.84
CA SER A 57 13.05 21.93 -6.19
C SER A 57 12.01 20.81 -6.14
N PHE A 58 11.89 20.05 -7.24
CA PHE A 58 11.07 18.83 -7.28
C PHE A 58 11.52 17.84 -6.20
N LYS A 59 12.83 17.52 -6.16
CA LYS A 59 13.40 16.59 -5.17
C LYS A 59 13.07 17.01 -3.75
N ASN A 60 13.29 18.29 -3.44
CA ASN A 60 13.05 18.82 -2.10
C ASN A 60 11.56 18.80 -1.73
N ALA A 61 10.68 19.07 -2.70
CA ALA A 61 9.23 19.00 -2.50
C ALA A 61 8.75 17.57 -2.23
N VAL A 62 9.30 16.57 -2.92
CA VAL A 62 8.98 15.15 -2.66
C VAL A 62 9.59 14.68 -1.34
N ASN A 63 10.83 15.06 -1.03
CA ASN A 63 11.50 14.69 0.22
C ASN A 63 10.93 15.42 1.46
N ALA A 64 10.03 16.39 1.28
CA ALA A 64 9.29 16.98 2.39
C ALA A 64 8.30 15.98 3.02
N TYR A 65 7.94 14.92 2.29
CA TYR A 65 7.11 13.84 2.80
C TYR A 65 7.98 12.79 3.48
N ARG A 66 7.60 12.39 4.70
CA ARG A 66 8.40 11.49 5.56
C ARG A 66 8.75 10.15 4.91
N ASP A 67 7.87 9.67 4.04
CA ASP A 67 8.00 8.34 3.44
C ASP A 67 8.81 8.35 2.14
N TYR A 68 9.37 9.50 1.74
CA TYR A 68 10.21 9.66 0.55
C TYR A 68 11.60 10.17 0.91
N SER A 69 12.62 9.55 0.28
CA SER A 69 14.00 10.02 0.34
C SER A 69 14.64 9.80 -1.03
N LEU A 70 14.41 10.74 -1.93
CA LEU A 70 14.95 10.74 -3.28
C LEU A 70 16.41 11.23 -3.28
N GLU A 71 17.25 10.52 -4.01
CA GLU A 71 18.66 10.81 -4.17
C GLU A 71 19.02 11.19 -5.62
N GLY A 72 20.19 11.81 -5.79
CA GLY A 72 20.70 12.24 -7.09
C GLY A 72 20.51 13.72 -7.42
N GLU A 73 21.17 14.15 -8.48
CA GLU A 73 21.20 15.55 -8.94
C GLU A 73 20.57 15.74 -10.32
N LYS A 74 20.63 14.71 -11.18
CA LYS A 74 20.03 14.75 -12.51
C LYS A 74 18.65 14.10 -12.48
N ALA A 75 17.81 14.47 -13.43
CA ALA A 75 16.47 13.90 -13.58
C ALA A 75 16.51 12.36 -13.67
N LYS A 76 17.48 11.80 -14.41
CA LYS A 76 17.69 10.35 -14.50
C LYS A 76 17.89 9.70 -13.14
N ASP A 77 18.74 10.28 -12.30
CA ASP A 77 19.09 9.70 -11.00
C ASP A 77 17.88 9.72 -10.05
N ILE A 78 17.12 10.82 -10.09
CA ILE A 78 15.87 10.95 -9.34
C ILE A 78 14.83 9.94 -9.81
N HIS A 79 14.69 9.72 -11.12
CA HIS A 79 13.80 8.69 -11.66
C HIS A 79 14.20 7.30 -11.18
N VAL A 80 15.49 6.97 -11.22
CA VAL A 80 16.00 5.69 -10.69
C VAL A 80 15.70 5.54 -9.20
N SER A 81 15.86 6.62 -8.42
CA SER A 81 15.54 6.62 -6.99
C SER A 81 14.04 6.41 -6.74
N LEU A 82 13.16 7.06 -7.52
CA LEU A 82 11.71 6.85 -7.47
C LEU A 82 11.33 5.40 -7.80
N ASP A 83 11.94 4.82 -8.83
CA ASP A 83 11.69 3.42 -9.22
C ASP A 83 12.11 2.46 -8.09
N GLN A 84 13.22 2.73 -7.41
CA GLN A 84 13.65 1.95 -6.25
C GLN A 84 12.63 2.03 -5.11
N HIS A 85 12.10 3.22 -4.80
CA HIS A 85 11.03 3.38 -3.81
C HIS A 85 9.77 2.59 -4.19
N LEU A 86 9.38 2.61 -5.47
CA LEU A 86 8.24 1.82 -5.95
C LEU A 86 8.47 0.32 -5.81
N ILE A 87 9.65 -0.18 -6.16
CA ILE A 87 10.01 -1.60 -6.01
C ILE A 87 9.95 -2.01 -4.54
N GLN A 88 10.50 -1.20 -3.63
CA GLN A 88 10.46 -1.47 -2.19
C GLN A 88 9.03 -1.50 -1.65
N ALA A 89 8.18 -0.58 -2.09
CA ALA A 89 6.76 -0.56 -1.73
C ALA A 89 6.05 -1.83 -2.22
N ILE A 90 6.27 -2.25 -3.47
CA ILE A 90 5.70 -3.48 -4.01
C ILE A 90 6.18 -4.71 -3.23
N ASP A 91 7.47 -4.79 -2.90
CA ASP A 91 8.03 -5.92 -2.16
C ASP A 91 7.55 -5.97 -0.71
N MET A 92 7.28 -4.82 -0.08
CA MET A 92 6.56 -4.78 1.19
C MET A 92 5.15 -5.36 1.05
N VAL A 93 4.39 -4.94 0.04
CA VAL A 93 3.02 -5.47 -0.19
C VAL A 93 3.03 -6.96 -0.48
N LYS A 94 4.00 -7.45 -1.26
CA LYS A 94 4.17 -8.89 -1.51
C LYS A 94 4.47 -9.68 -0.24
N ARG A 95 5.33 -9.16 0.65
CA ARG A 95 5.64 -9.81 1.94
C ARG A 95 4.44 -9.85 2.89
N ASP A 96 3.59 -8.83 2.83
CA ASP A 96 2.39 -8.73 3.65
C ASP A 96 1.18 -9.47 3.04
N SER A 97 1.31 -9.95 1.79
CA SER A 97 0.25 -10.70 1.11
C SER A 97 0.24 -12.18 1.57
N PRO A 98 -0.94 -12.74 1.88
CA PRO A 98 -1.11 -14.06 2.51
C PRO A 98 -1.05 -15.26 1.55
#